data_AF-A0A6C0DV50-F1
#
_entry.id   AF-A0A6C0DV50-F1
#
_cell.length_a   1.000
_cell.length_b   1.000
_cell.length_c   1.000
_cell.angle_alpha   90.00
_cell.angle_beta   90.00
_cell.angle_gamma   90.00
#
_symmetry.space_group_name_H-M   'P 1'
#
loop_
_entity.id
_entity.type
_entity.pdbx_description
1 polymer ?
#
loop_
_entity_poly.entity_id
_entity_poly.type
_entity_poly.pdbx_seq_one_letter_code
_entity_poly.pdbx_strand_id
1 'polypeptide(L)'
;MSAEHNYFLDDDNDDEEEELEETKEDDEELWGAEENNQNINANNAADAAETAETAETTETVETAETTNLEPIRVPPEPAPSIQNSGRIRRRGDTFHPPPQKIFRNNASKRIASEYIPTYKYIKLKSGEEFYFEEDDGKNIILNETIEPSRLIRNIISKIPVRLSDRIKYLGKFASDEDSDVDSDEEEKVQKRYLGNLKEAVYGGYIKEWRLRYLFKKVLIFWRTYRMNKMYEKEIDPITLSEPEKEVYIYDWTNKRKFVFDAKSLATLIESKLMYHEHGFPVPQYPKNPKNNVEFSYKQLVSLYNQLKVHGELRWGFTTLREYNFNKNRWHMYHKSALTMNSIRFSISLLDTYEARDLFADFIFAKMEELGLNHSVDTFTAYQIAMIQIPTHWYLEKLKSLAISYYEAEHLGHNRKRIINAACVRIFRKHNQFMEDLRTKNIIK
;
A
#
# COMPACT_ATOMS: atom_id res chain seq x y z
N MET A 1 31.99 17.84 -49.01
CA MET A 1 33.34 17.76 -49.59
C MET A 1 33.89 19.17 -49.66
N SER A 2 34.97 19.40 -48.93
CA SER A 2 36.04 20.41 -49.12
C SER A 2 35.69 21.87 -49.44
N ALA A 3 36.05 22.76 -48.52
CA ALA A 3 36.94 23.93 -48.69
C ALA A 3 36.69 24.90 -47.52
N GLU A 4 37.64 25.05 -46.58
CA GLU A 4 38.66 26.11 -46.53
C GLU A 4 38.12 27.45 -45.98
N HIS A 5 38.65 27.92 -44.84
CA HIS A 5 39.49 29.13 -44.74
C HIS A 5 39.82 29.44 -43.27
N ASN A 6 41.12 29.65 -43.03
CA ASN A 6 41.73 30.22 -41.82
C ASN A 6 42.16 31.66 -42.14
N TYR A 7 42.50 32.42 -41.09
CA TYR A 7 43.06 33.79 -41.02
C TYR A 7 42.00 34.91 -40.99
N PHE A 8 42.08 35.97 -40.20
CA PHE A 8 42.92 36.42 -39.06
C PHE A 8 42.36 37.83 -38.75
N LEU A 9 42.31 38.25 -37.49
CA LEU A 9 42.72 39.56 -36.97
C LEU A 9 41.88 40.04 -35.78
N ASP A 10 42.67 40.48 -34.82
CA ASP A 10 42.42 41.24 -33.62
C ASP A 10 41.75 42.59 -33.90
N ASP A 11 40.95 43.08 -32.94
CA ASP A 11 41.27 44.31 -32.20
C ASP A 11 40.11 44.68 -31.25
N ASP A 12 40.47 44.72 -29.96
CA ASP A 12 40.25 45.81 -29.01
C ASP A 12 38.84 46.32 -28.63
N ASN A 13 38.71 46.41 -27.29
CA ASN A 13 38.01 47.42 -26.51
C ASN A 13 36.48 47.39 -26.45
N ASP A 14 35.93 47.09 -25.26
CA ASP A 14 35.70 48.16 -24.28
C ASP A 14 35.23 47.58 -22.94
N ASP A 15 35.62 48.30 -21.90
CA ASP A 15 35.42 48.08 -20.48
C ASP A 15 33.94 48.08 -20.07
N GLU A 16 33.54 47.12 -19.23
CA GLU A 16 32.46 47.32 -18.25
C GLU A 16 32.82 46.54 -16.97
N GLU A 17 33.55 47.23 -16.09
CA GLU A 17 33.61 46.93 -14.66
C GLU A 17 32.24 47.22 -14.04
N GLU A 18 31.52 46.19 -13.62
CA GLU A 18 30.46 46.34 -12.59
C GLU A 18 30.96 45.73 -11.28
N GLU A 19 31.39 46.63 -10.40
CA GLU A 19 31.46 46.43 -8.96
C GLU A 19 30.08 45.99 -8.44
N LEU A 20 30.00 44.84 -7.76
CA LEU A 20 28.90 44.57 -6.85
C LEU A 20 29.45 44.26 -5.46
N GLU A 21 29.02 45.14 -4.58
CA GLU A 21 29.47 45.38 -3.23
C GLU A 21 29.29 44.19 -2.30
N GLU A 22 30.28 44.08 -1.43
CA GLU A 22 30.41 43.16 -0.32
C GLU A 22 29.49 43.62 0.83
N THR A 23 28.24 43.14 0.90
CA THR A 23 27.42 43.31 2.11
C THR A 23 27.76 42.22 3.13
N LYS A 24 28.70 42.52 4.03
CA LYS A 24 28.76 41.95 5.37
C LYS A 24 27.90 42.83 6.27
N GLU A 25 26.81 42.31 6.82
CA GLU A 25 26.20 42.83 8.05
C GLU A 25 25.15 41.82 8.59
N ASP A 26 25.40 41.37 9.82
CA ASP A 26 24.43 41.09 10.89
C ASP A 26 23.51 39.86 10.82
N ASP A 27 24.12 38.69 11.03
CA ASP A 27 23.45 37.52 11.62
C ASP A 27 23.63 37.52 13.16
N GLU A 28 22.99 38.47 13.86
CA GLU A 28 22.80 38.41 15.32
C GLU A 28 21.34 38.73 15.71
N GLU A 29 20.76 37.82 16.50
CA GLU A 29 19.62 38.01 17.42
C GLU A 29 18.24 38.44 16.89
N LEU A 30 17.35 37.45 16.67
CA LEU A 30 15.94 37.59 17.10
C LEU A 30 15.22 36.22 17.26
N TRP A 31 15.46 35.52 18.36
CA TRP A 31 14.53 34.49 18.86
C TRP A 31 14.35 34.66 20.36
N GLY A 32 13.53 35.64 20.72
CA GLY A 32 13.05 35.83 22.08
C GLY A 32 11.92 36.85 22.10
N ALA A 33 10.68 36.37 22.17
CA ALA A 33 9.54 36.97 22.88
C ALA A 33 8.22 36.50 22.24
N GLU A 34 7.63 35.44 22.76
CA GLU A 34 6.19 35.19 22.67
C GLU A 34 5.81 34.17 23.75
N GLU A 35 5.43 34.68 24.92
CA GLU A 35 4.41 34.08 25.80
C GLU A 35 4.16 35.02 26.98
N ASN A 36 3.27 35.99 26.76
CA ASN A 36 2.52 36.64 27.84
C ASN A 36 1.16 37.07 27.28
N ASN A 37 0.10 36.82 28.07
CA ASN A 37 -1.36 36.88 27.78
C ASN A 37 -1.93 35.55 27.22
N GLN A 38 -2.93 34.90 27.83
CA GLN A 38 -4.06 35.44 28.59
C GLN A 38 -4.50 34.52 29.73
N ASN A 39 -4.66 35.16 30.89
CA ASN A 39 -5.44 34.71 32.03
C ASN A 39 -6.85 35.33 31.89
N ILE A 40 -7.83 34.57 31.38
CA ILE A 40 -9.27 34.91 31.47
C ILE A 40 -10.06 33.60 31.61
N ASN A 41 -10.42 33.23 32.85
CA ASN A 41 -11.79 32.85 33.22
C ASN A 41 -11.83 32.37 34.68
N ALA A 42 -12.23 33.30 35.56
CA ALA A 42 -12.87 32.99 36.82
C ALA A 42 -14.23 33.70 36.84
N ASN A 43 -15.22 33.02 37.42
CA ASN A 43 -16.58 33.46 37.81
C ASN A 43 -17.73 33.08 36.87
N ASN A 44 -18.43 31.98 37.22
CA ASN A 44 -19.80 31.97 37.74
C ASN A 44 -20.17 30.51 38.11
N ALA A 45 -20.26 30.21 39.41
CA ALA A 45 -21.50 30.06 40.20
C ALA A 45 -21.97 28.58 40.21
N ALA A 46 -21.75 27.82 41.29
CA ALA A 46 -22.55 27.81 42.53
C ALA A 46 -23.99 27.35 42.28
N ASP A 47 -24.28 26.09 42.59
CA ASP A 47 -25.35 25.66 43.53
C ASP A 47 -25.59 24.15 43.44
N ALA A 48 -25.26 23.44 44.53
CA ALA A 48 -26.04 22.37 45.17
C ALA A 48 -25.16 21.62 46.19
N ALA A 49 -25.25 22.05 47.44
CA ALA A 49 -25.06 21.21 48.62
C ALA A 49 -26.14 20.10 48.62
N GLU A 50 -26.13 19.00 49.37
CA GLU A 50 -25.57 18.67 50.67
C GLU A 50 -25.91 17.18 50.92
N THR A 51 -25.54 16.65 52.09
CA THR A 51 -25.81 15.30 52.67
C THR A 51 -24.73 14.25 52.33
N ALA A 52 -23.74 13.99 53.21
CA ALA A 52 -23.77 13.29 54.52
C ALA A 52 -24.10 11.79 54.33
N GLU A 53 -23.52 10.79 54.99
CA GLU A 53 -22.59 10.67 56.11
C GLU A 53 -22.19 9.16 56.18
N THR A 54 -20.99 8.86 56.67
CA THR A 54 -20.58 7.68 57.48
C THR A 54 -21.12 6.25 57.20
N ALA A 55 -20.20 5.30 57.02
CA ALA A 55 -20.11 4.02 57.78
C ALA A 55 -18.88 3.23 57.30
N GLU A 56 -17.85 3.11 58.13
CA GLU A 56 -17.48 1.89 58.89
C GLU A 56 -16.71 0.85 58.07
N THR A 57 -15.39 0.84 58.28
CA THR A 57 -14.44 -0.20 57.87
C THR A 57 -14.11 -1.08 59.07
N THR A 58 -14.65 -2.29 59.07
CA THR A 58 -14.18 -3.44 59.88
C THR A 58 -14.36 -4.72 59.08
N GLU A 59 -13.29 -5.51 58.95
CA GLU A 59 -13.21 -6.99 58.86
C GLU A 59 -11.83 -7.37 58.26
N THR A 60 -10.87 -7.85 59.06
CA THR A 60 -10.51 -9.28 59.33
C THR A 60 -10.11 -10.05 58.07
N VAL A 61 -8.81 -10.31 57.81
CA VAL A 61 -7.94 -11.40 58.32
C VAL A 61 -8.24 -12.78 57.70
N GLU A 62 -7.16 -13.40 57.19
CA GLU A 62 -6.97 -14.81 56.78
C GLU A 62 -7.66 -15.25 55.47
N THR A 63 -7.08 -16.06 54.56
CA THR A 63 -6.12 -17.17 54.67
C THR A 63 -5.32 -17.35 53.36
N ALA A 64 -4.14 -17.94 53.50
CA ALA A 64 -3.30 -18.45 52.42
C ALA A 64 -3.93 -19.64 51.68
N GLU A 65 -3.87 -19.64 50.35
CA GLU A 65 -3.94 -20.87 49.54
C GLU A 65 -2.85 -20.85 48.46
N THR A 66 -1.88 -21.74 48.68
CA THR A 66 -0.88 -22.21 47.73
C THR A 66 -1.55 -23.00 46.60
N THR A 67 -1.60 -22.44 45.40
CA THR A 67 -1.93 -23.19 44.18
C THR A 67 -0.66 -23.65 43.48
N ASN A 68 -0.50 -24.97 43.44
CA ASN A 68 0.50 -25.71 42.68
C ASN A 68 0.49 -25.31 41.19
N LEU A 69 1.62 -24.82 40.70
CA LEU A 69 1.87 -24.62 39.27
C LEU A 69 2.26 -25.98 38.64
N GLU A 70 1.43 -26.48 37.74
CA GLU A 70 1.79 -27.60 36.87
C GLU A 70 2.92 -27.19 35.90
N PRO A 71 3.88 -28.09 35.60
CA PRO A 71 4.97 -27.79 34.69
C PRO A 71 4.50 -27.69 33.24
N ILE A 72 4.81 -26.56 32.62
CA ILE A 72 4.61 -26.27 31.20
C ILE A 72 5.33 -27.33 30.36
N ARG A 73 4.56 -28.13 29.60
CA ARG A 73 5.10 -29.06 28.59
C ARG A 73 5.67 -28.27 27.42
N VAL A 74 7.00 -28.31 27.28
CA VAL A 74 7.72 -27.84 26.10
C VAL A 74 7.41 -28.77 24.91
N PRO A 75 6.92 -28.25 23.77
CA PRO A 75 6.75 -29.06 22.57
C PRO A 75 8.11 -29.41 21.94
N PRO A 76 8.26 -30.62 21.36
CA PRO A 76 9.54 -31.07 20.81
C PRO A 76 9.95 -30.27 19.57
N GLU A 77 11.26 -30.01 19.48
CA GLU A 77 11.90 -29.34 18.35
C GLU A 77 11.66 -30.06 17.02
N PRO A 78 11.40 -29.34 15.91
CA PRO A 78 11.33 -29.94 14.59
C PRO A 78 12.72 -30.39 14.11
N ALA A 79 12.79 -31.64 13.63
CA ALA A 79 13.99 -32.25 13.08
C ALA A 79 14.63 -31.44 11.93
N PRO A 80 15.96 -31.48 11.77
CA PRO A 80 16.67 -30.70 10.76
C PRO A 80 16.35 -31.16 9.34
N SER A 81 15.84 -30.24 8.52
CA SER A 81 15.59 -30.47 7.10
C SER A 81 16.92 -30.58 6.34
N ILE A 82 17.09 -31.71 5.68
CA ILE A 82 18.23 -32.10 4.84
C ILE A 82 18.47 -31.06 3.74
N GLN A 83 19.72 -30.63 3.65
CA GLN A 83 20.29 -29.76 2.62
C GLN A 83 20.18 -30.41 1.24
N ASN A 84 19.48 -29.76 0.31
CA ASN A 84 19.64 -30.03 -1.11
C ASN A 84 20.59 -28.99 -1.72
N SER A 85 21.81 -29.44 -1.96
CA SER A 85 22.85 -28.78 -2.75
C SER A 85 22.40 -28.71 -4.22
N GLY A 86 22.31 -27.49 -4.75
CA GLY A 86 21.71 -27.25 -6.06
C GLY A 86 22.31 -26.07 -6.81
N ARG A 87 23.53 -26.27 -7.31
CA ARG A 87 24.04 -25.76 -8.59
C ARG A 87 24.14 -24.23 -8.81
N ILE A 88 25.33 -23.72 -8.55
CA ILE A 88 25.85 -22.44 -9.04
C ILE A 88 25.83 -22.44 -10.59
N ARG A 89 25.13 -21.47 -11.19
CA ARG A 89 25.38 -21.03 -12.58
C ARG A 89 25.71 -19.54 -12.56
N ARG A 90 26.96 -19.24 -12.89
CA ARG A 90 27.39 -17.91 -13.36
C ARG A 90 26.79 -17.68 -14.75
N ARG A 91 26.09 -16.57 -14.96
CA ARG A 91 26.03 -15.86 -16.23
C ARG A 91 25.90 -14.37 -15.93
N GLY A 92 26.93 -13.62 -16.33
CA GLY A 92 26.81 -12.19 -16.52
C GLY A 92 26.02 -11.96 -17.78
N ASP A 93 24.97 -11.15 -17.68
CA ASP A 93 24.30 -10.52 -18.81
C ASP A 93 24.11 -9.06 -18.44
N THR A 94 24.81 -8.19 -19.16
CA THR A 94 24.70 -6.74 -19.16
C THR A 94 23.27 -6.36 -19.55
N PHE A 95 22.50 -5.84 -18.60
CA PHE A 95 21.12 -5.42 -18.85
C PHE A 95 21.11 -3.97 -19.34
N HIS A 96 20.83 -3.78 -20.64
CA HIS A 96 20.42 -2.49 -21.17
C HIS A 96 19.00 -2.15 -20.72
N PRO A 97 18.73 -0.93 -20.22
CA PRO A 97 17.36 -0.51 -19.91
C PRO A 97 16.56 -0.33 -21.20
N PRO A 98 15.25 -0.68 -21.22
CA PRO A 98 14.40 -0.41 -22.38
C PRO A 98 14.17 1.10 -22.53
N PRO A 99 13.99 1.61 -23.76
CA PRO A 99 13.82 3.03 -24.01
C PRO A 99 12.50 3.52 -23.40
N GLN A 100 12.60 4.57 -22.57
CA GLN A 100 11.46 5.28 -22.00
C GLN A 100 10.72 6.02 -23.12
N LYS A 101 9.47 5.62 -23.38
CA LYS A 101 8.55 6.42 -24.22
C LYS A 101 8.05 7.60 -23.40
N ILE A 102 8.58 8.78 -23.71
CA ILE A 102 8.10 10.08 -23.24
C ILE A 102 6.69 10.29 -23.82
N PHE A 103 5.67 10.24 -22.97
CA PHE A 103 4.34 10.73 -23.31
C PHE A 103 4.32 12.25 -23.12
N ARG A 104 4.36 12.98 -24.24
CA ARG A 104 4.04 14.42 -24.28
C ARG A 104 2.53 14.58 -24.10
N ASN A 105 2.13 15.23 -23.02
CA ASN A 105 0.77 15.70 -22.81
C ASN A 105 0.51 16.92 -23.70
N ASN A 106 -0.25 16.73 -24.78
CA ASN A 106 -0.88 17.83 -25.49
C ASN A 106 -2.32 17.97 -25.00
N ALA A 107 -2.48 18.76 -23.94
CA ALA A 107 -3.78 19.24 -23.47
C ALA A 107 -4.10 20.56 -24.18
N SER A 108 -4.93 20.52 -25.23
CA SER A 108 -5.79 21.65 -25.58
C SER A 108 -6.77 21.32 -26.72
N LYS A 109 -8.05 21.34 -26.35
CA LYS A 109 -9.22 21.82 -27.12
C LYS A 109 -9.49 21.15 -28.48
N ARG A 110 -10.49 20.27 -28.47
CA ARG A 110 -11.76 20.40 -29.22
C ARG A 110 -12.78 19.50 -28.53
N ILE A 111 -13.90 20.08 -28.12
CA ILE A 111 -15.11 19.33 -27.73
C ILE A 111 -15.59 18.69 -29.04
N ALA A 112 -15.10 17.48 -29.32
CA ALA A 112 -15.72 16.61 -30.29
C ALA A 112 -16.96 16.06 -29.59
N SER A 113 -18.14 16.50 -30.03
CA SER A 113 -19.38 15.80 -29.74
C SER A 113 -19.13 14.32 -30.03
N GLU A 114 -19.13 13.50 -28.98
CA GLU A 114 -18.99 12.05 -29.10
C GLU A 114 -20.06 11.58 -30.08
N TYR A 115 -19.62 11.16 -31.26
CA TYR A 115 -20.46 10.37 -32.15
C TYR A 115 -20.69 9.06 -31.42
N ILE A 116 -21.77 9.00 -30.64
CA ILE A 116 -22.31 7.78 -30.08
C ILE A 116 -22.75 6.99 -31.31
N PRO A 117 -22.07 5.89 -31.68
CA PRO A 117 -22.55 5.06 -32.77
C PRO A 117 -23.92 4.57 -32.34
N THR A 118 -24.97 4.95 -33.06
CA THR A 118 -26.30 4.38 -32.84
C THR A 118 -26.18 2.89 -33.08
N TYR A 119 -26.05 2.11 -32.01
CA TYR A 119 -25.92 0.65 -32.00
C TYR A 119 -27.17 -0.09 -32.51
N LYS A 120 -28.05 0.61 -33.24
CA LYS A 120 -29.34 0.13 -33.70
C LYS A 120 -29.27 -0.69 -34.98
N TYR A 121 -28.12 -0.75 -35.66
CA TYR A 121 -27.99 -1.46 -36.94
C TYR A 121 -26.61 -2.08 -37.15
N ILE A 122 -26.57 -3.38 -37.43
CA ILE A 122 -25.37 -4.09 -37.83
C ILE A 122 -25.70 -4.96 -39.04
N LYS A 123 -24.99 -4.75 -40.16
CA LYS A 123 -25.04 -5.61 -41.34
C LYS A 123 -23.79 -6.48 -41.41
N LEU A 124 -23.98 -7.80 -41.39
CA LEU A 124 -22.89 -8.76 -41.53
C LEU A 124 -22.51 -8.93 -43.01
N LYS A 125 -21.29 -9.44 -43.23
CA LYS A 125 -20.82 -9.79 -44.58
C LYS A 125 -21.62 -10.93 -45.24
N SER A 126 -22.38 -11.70 -44.45
CA SER A 126 -23.36 -12.70 -44.92
C SER A 126 -24.60 -12.07 -45.56
N GLY A 127 -24.79 -10.75 -45.45
CA GLY A 127 -25.97 -10.03 -45.91
C GLY A 127 -27.07 -9.91 -44.85
N GLU A 128 -26.91 -10.54 -43.68
CA GLU A 128 -27.86 -10.44 -42.58
C GLU A 128 -27.79 -9.07 -41.90
N GLU A 129 -28.96 -8.49 -41.67
CA GLU A 129 -29.15 -7.18 -41.06
C GLU A 129 -29.80 -7.33 -39.69
N PHE A 130 -29.18 -6.75 -38.66
CA PHE A 130 -29.67 -6.78 -37.28
C PHE A 130 -30.06 -5.38 -36.85
N TYR A 131 -31.30 -5.23 -36.37
CA TYR A 131 -31.81 -4.01 -35.79
C TYR A 131 -31.96 -4.22 -34.27
N PHE A 132 -31.53 -3.24 -33.46
CA PHE A 132 -31.58 -3.34 -32.01
C PHE A 132 -32.52 -2.27 -31.41
N GLU A 133 -33.57 -2.72 -30.73
CA GLU A 133 -34.51 -1.89 -29.97
C GLU A 133 -34.25 -1.99 -28.44
N GLU A 134 -34.76 -1.02 -27.67
CA GLU A 134 -34.54 -0.97 -26.20
C GLU A 134 -35.17 -2.17 -25.44
N ASP A 135 -36.06 -2.92 -26.09
CA ASP A 135 -36.71 -4.11 -25.53
C ASP A 135 -35.97 -5.44 -25.82
N ASP A 136 -34.93 -5.45 -26.67
CA ASP A 136 -34.22 -6.69 -27.07
C ASP A 136 -33.44 -7.39 -25.94
N GLY A 137 -33.31 -6.73 -24.78
CA GLY A 137 -32.78 -7.33 -23.55
C GLY A 137 -33.72 -8.36 -22.88
N LYS A 138 -35.01 -8.40 -23.25
CA LYS A 138 -35.99 -9.33 -22.66
C LYS A 138 -35.95 -10.73 -23.29
N ASN A 139 -35.42 -10.87 -24.51
CA ASN A 139 -35.32 -12.14 -25.24
C ASN A 139 -33.93 -12.81 -25.16
N ILE A 140 -33.20 -12.60 -24.05
CA ILE A 140 -31.92 -13.33 -23.80
C ILE A 140 -32.19 -14.81 -23.50
N ILE A 141 -33.43 -15.17 -23.16
CA ILE A 141 -33.88 -16.56 -23.19
C ILE A 141 -34.16 -16.89 -24.65
N LEU A 142 -33.17 -17.52 -25.28
CA LEU A 142 -33.16 -17.97 -26.68
C LEU A 142 -34.56 -18.35 -27.18
N ASN A 143 -35.07 -17.67 -28.20
CA ASN A 143 -36.20 -18.18 -28.98
C ASN A 143 -35.87 -19.62 -29.40
N GLU A 144 -36.83 -20.55 -29.28
CA GLU A 144 -36.65 -21.98 -29.62
C GLU A 144 -36.11 -22.18 -31.06
N THR A 145 -36.35 -21.22 -31.94
CA THR A 145 -35.84 -21.16 -33.32
C THR A 145 -34.34 -20.82 -33.46
N ILE A 146 -33.67 -20.43 -32.36
CA ILE A 146 -32.26 -20.01 -32.30
C ILE A 146 -31.43 -20.94 -31.41
N GLU A 147 -32.00 -22.04 -30.91
CA GLU A 147 -31.22 -23.03 -30.19
C GLU A 147 -30.25 -23.72 -31.17
N PRO A 148 -28.93 -23.75 -30.85
CA PRO A 148 -27.99 -24.49 -31.67
C PRO A 148 -28.44 -25.95 -31.73
N SER A 149 -28.37 -26.55 -32.92
CA SER A 149 -28.79 -27.93 -33.14
C SER A 149 -28.20 -28.85 -32.06
N ARG A 150 -28.93 -29.93 -31.69
CA ARG A 150 -28.49 -30.86 -30.64
C ARG A 150 -27.08 -31.41 -30.90
N LEU A 151 -26.70 -31.54 -32.17
CA LEU A 151 -25.36 -31.90 -32.61
C LEU A 151 -24.31 -30.84 -32.25
N ILE A 152 -24.59 -29.56 -32.53
CA ILE A 152 -23.72 -28.44 -32.14
C ILE A 152 -23.58 -28.36 -30.62
N ARG A 153 -24.66 -28.54 -29.85
CA ARG A 153 -24.58 -28.58 -28.37
C ARG A 153 -23.66 -29.70 -27.88
N ASN A 154 -23.75 -30.90 -28.46
CA ASN A 154 -22.88 -32.02 -28.10
C ASN A 154 -21.41 -31.79 -28.47
N ILE A 155 -21.15 -31.03 -29.53
CA ILE A 155 -19.80 -30.59 -29.91
C ILE A 155 -19.30 -29.57 -28.87
N ILE A 156 -20.08 -28.54 -28.58
CA ILE A 156 -19.68 -27.47 -27.66
C ILE A 156 -19.52 -27.99 -26.22
N SER A 157 -20.31 -28.97 -25.78
CA SER A 157 -20.20 -29.57 -24.45
C SER A 157 -18.87 -30.30 -24.22
N LYS A 158 -18.17 -30.69 -25.28
CA LYS A 158 -16.85 -31.36 -25.22
C LYS A 158 -15.68 -30.37 -25.30
N ILE A 159 -15.93 -29.06 -25.32
CA ILE A 159 -14.88 -28.05 -25.42
C ILE A 159 -13.98 -28.08 -24.18
N PRO A 160 -12.64 -28.11 -24.37
CA PRO A 160 -11.67 -28.12 -23.26
C PRO A 160 -11.79 -26.90 -22.33
N VAL A 161 -11.33 -27.00 -21.09
CA VAL A 161 -11.40 -25.88 -20.14
C VAL A 161 -10.36 -24.79 -20.44
N ARG A 162 -9.14 -25.17 -20.84
CA ARG A 162 -8.00 -24.24 -21.07
C ARG A 162 -8.13 -23.55 -22.42
N LEU A 163 -7.84 -22.24 -22.46
CA LEU A 163 -7.97 -21.43 -23.68
C LEU A 163 -7.12 -21.97 -24.85
N SER A 164 -5.87 -22.38 -24.58
CA SER A 164 -4.99 -22.99 -25.59
C SER A 164 -5.61 -24.21 -26.25
N ASP A 165 -6.23 -25.05 -25.45
CA ASP A 165 -6.80 -26.33 -25.87
C ASP A 165 -8.15 -26.09 -26.57
N ARG A 166 -8.89 -25.05 -26.16
CA ARG A 166 -10.09 -24.57 -26.86
C ARG A 166 -9.78 -24.11 -28.27
N ILE A 167 -8.75 -23.29 -28.44
CA ILE A 167 -8.35 -22.78 -29.76
C ILE A 167 -7.93 -23.96 -30.65
N LYS A 168 -7.14 -24.90 -30.13
CA LYS A 168 -6.77 -26.13 -30.85
C LYS A 168 -7.99 -27.00 -31.19
N TYR A 169 -8.95 -27.12 -30.28
CA TYR A 169 -10.18 -27.89 -30.49
C TYR A 169 -11.06 -27.27 -31.58
N LEU A 170 -11.28 -25.94 -31.53
CA LEU A 170 -12.04 -25.21 -32.54
C LEU A 170 -11.32 -25.21 -33.89
N GLY A 171 -9.99 -25.20 -33.89
CA GLY A 171 -9.15 -25.31 -35.09
C GLY A 171 -9.33 -26.63 -35.85
N LYS A 172 -9.82 -27.71 -35.23
CA LYS A 172 -10.14 -28.97 -35.92
C LYS A 172 -11.29 -28.84 -36.91
N PHE A 173 -12.13 -27.81 -36.73
CA PHE A 173 -13.22 -27.50 -37.65
C PHE A 173 -12.80 -26.48 -38.73
N ALA A 174 -11.52 -26.07 -38.75
CA ALA A 174 -11.00 -25.09 -39.71
C ALA A 174 -10.27 -25.73 -40.90
N SER A 175 -9.84 -27.00 -40.81
CA SER A 175 -8.91 -27.63 -41.74
C SER A 175 -9.54 -28.39 -42.92
N ASP A 176 -10.86 -28.51 -43.00
CA ASP A 176 -11.51 -29.36 -44.01
C ASP A 176 -11.93 -28.62 -45.30
N GLU A 177 -11.64 -27.31 -45.42
CA GLU A 177 -12.07 -26.49 -46.57
C GLU A 177 -11.01 -26.32 -47.67
N ASP A 178 -9.72 -26.60 -47.42
CA ASP A 178 -8.64 -26.22 -48.36
C ASP A 178 -8.06 -27.39 -49.20
N SER A 179 -8.57 -28.62 -49.08
CA SER A 179 -8.17 -29.72 -49.99
C SER A 179 -9.07 -29.77 -51.23
N ASP A 180 -8.89 -28.77 -52.11
CA ASP A 180 -9.52 -28.67 -53.43
C ASP A 180 -8.68 -29.42 -54.49
N VAL A 181 -8.67 -30.75 -54.39
CA VAL A 181 -8.19 -31.61 -55.48
C VAL A 181 -9.36 -32.49 -55.91
N ASP A 182 -9.97 -32.13 -57.04
CA ASP A 182 -10.89 -32.91 -57.88
C ASP A 182 -11.80 -33.93 -57.16
N SER A 183 -12.68 -33.43 -56.29
CA SER A 183 -13.68 -34.24 -55.59
C SER A 183 -15.03 -34.20 -56.33
N ASP A 184 -15.63 -35.38 -56.54
CA ASP A 184 -16.86 -35.62 -57.30
C ASP A 184 -18.06 -34.77 -56.81
N GLU A 185 -19.08 -34.57 -57.65
CA GLU A 185 -20.24 -33.70 -57.32
C GLU A 185 -20.98 -34.09 -56.01
N GLU A 186 -20.93 -35.36 -55.61
CA GLU A 186 -21.49 -35.82 -54.32
C GLU A 186 -20.70 -35.27 -53.10
N GLU A 187 -19.37 -35.13 -53.20
CA GLU A 187 -18.53 -34.54 -52.14
C GLU A 187 -18.76 -33.03 -51.98
N LYS A 188 -19.13 -32.33 -53.06
CA LYS A 188 -19.51 -30.90 -53.00
C LYS A 188 -20.80 -30.69 -52.21
N VAL A 189 -21.76 -31.62 -52.27
CA VAL A 189 -23.00 -31.55 -51.48
C VAL A 189 -22.70 -31.76 -49.99
N GLN A 190 -21.87 -32.75 -49.64
CA GLN A 190 -21.44 -32.94 -48.25
C GLN A 190 -20.64 -31.75 -47.70
N LYS A 191 -19.72 -31.17 -48.48
CA LYS A 191 -18.97 -29.95 -48.11
C LYS A 191 -19.89 -28.76 -47.82
N ARG A 192 -21.02 -28.58 -48.53
CA ARG A 192 -22.02 -27.52 -48.22
C ARG A 192 -22.72 -27.71 -46.87
N TYR A 193 -22.99 -28.96 -46.46
CA TYR A 193 -23.56 -29.24 -45.13
C TYR A 193 -22.53 -29.04 -44.00
N LEU A 194 -21.24 -29.24 -44.29
CA LEU A 194 -20.12 -29.06 -43.35
C LEU A 194 -19.65 -27.60 -43.20
N GLY A 195 -19.67 -26.79 -44.26
CA GLY A 195 -19.36 -25.35 -44.19
C GLY A 195 -20.30 -24.60 -43.23
N ASN A 196 -21.60 -24.94 -43.29
CA ASN A 196 -22.60 -24.46 -42.33
C ASN A 196 -22.33 -24.95 -40.89
N LEU A 197 -21.74 -26.14 -40.71
CA LEU A 197 -21.44 -26.68 -39.40
C LEU A 197 -20.35 -25.87 -38.70
N LYS A 198 -19.30 -25.46 -39.41
CA LYS A 198 -18.22 -24.63 -38.87
C LYS A 198 -18.76 -23.31 -38.34
N GLU A 199 -19.46 -22.55 -39.17
CA GLU A 199 -20.07 -21.28 -38.77
C GLU A 199 -21.07 -21.45 -37.63
N ALA A 200 -21.87 -22.51 -37.67
CA ALA A 200 -22.85 -22.79 -36.62
C ALA A 200 -22.19 -23.22 -35.29
N VAL A 201 -21.06 -23.92 -35.31
CA VAL A 201 -20.26 -24.26 -34.12
C VAL A 201 -19.59 -23.02 -33.53
N TYR A 202 -18.99 -22.15 -34.36
CA TYR A 202 -18.39 -20.89 -33.89
C TYR A 202 -19.46 -19.93 -33.35
N GLY A 203 -20.57 -19.76 -34.07
CA GLY A 203 -21.71 -18.95 -33.64
C GLY A 203 -22.32 -19.47 -32.34
N GLY A 204 -22.51 -20.79 -32.23
CA GLY A 204 -22.97 -21.45 -31.01
C GLY A 204 -21.99 -21.24 -29.84
N TYR A 205 -20.68 -21.37 -30.07
CA TYR A 205 -19.66 -21.16 -29.05
C TYR A 205 -19.64 -19.72 -28.53
N ILE A 206 -19.69 -18.72 -29.43
CA ILE A 206 -19.72 -17.30 -29.03
C ILE A 206 -20.97 -16.99 -28.22
N LYS A 207 -22.14 -17.49 -28.66
CA LYS A 207 -23.41 -17.35 -27.94
C LYS A 207 -23.31 -17.98 -26.54
N GLU A 208 -22.83 -19.21 -26.44
CA GLU A 208 -22.66 -19.88 -25.16
C GLU A 208 -21.65 -19.16 -24.25
N TRP A 209 -20.54 -18.67 -24.79
CA TRP A 209 -19.54 -17.94 -24.02
C TRP A 209 -20.11 -16.64 -23.44
N ARG A 210 -20.88 -15.88 -24.24
CA ARG A 210 -21.61 -14.69 -23.78
C ARG A 210 -22.64 -15.04 -22.70
N LEU A 211 -23.39 -16.13 -22.91
CA LEU A 211 -24.38 -16.62 -21.96
C LEU A 211 -23.72 -17.03 -20.63
N ARG A 212 -22.64 -17.81 -20.66
CA ARG A 212 -21.84 -18.17 -19.48
C ARG A 212 -21.32 -16.93 -18.74
N TYR A 213 -20.90 -15.90 -19.47
CA TYR A 213 -20.48 -14.62 -18.87
C TYR A 213 -21.63 -13.89 -18.17
N LEU A 214 -22.81 -13.82 -18.80
CA LEU A 214 -24.03 -13.27 -18.19
C LEU A 214 -24.45 -14.06 -16.96
N PHE A 215 -24.55 -15.39 -17.06
CA PHE A 215 -24.87 -16.26 -15.93
C PHE A 215 -23.85 -16.13 -14.79
N LYS A 216 -22.57 -15.97 -15.11
CA LYS A 216 -21.54 -15.70 -14.10
C LYS A 216 -21.80 -14.37 -13.38
N LYS A 217 -22.19 -13.31 -14.09
CA LYS A 217 -22.60 -12.04 -13.47
C LYS A 217 -23.81 -12.23 -12.57
N VAL A 218 -24.87 -12.86 -13.09
CA VAL A 218 -26.11 -13.15 -12.33
C VAL A 218 -25.80 -13.93 -11.06
N LEU A 219 -24.98 -14.98 -11.16
CA LEU A 219 -24.57 -15.80 -10.03
C LEU A 219 -23.75 -15.00 -9.00
N ILE A 220 -22.85 -14.12 -9.45
CA ILE A 220 -22.09 -13.23 -8.56
C ILE A 220 -23.05 -12.28 -7.83
N PHE A 221 -23.94 -11.59 -8.57
CA PHE A 221 -24.95 -10.70 -8.00
C PHE A 221 -25.87 -11.41 -7.02
N TRP A 222 -26.36 -12.60 -7.37
CA TRP A 222 -27.21 -13.41 -6.50
C TRP A 222 -26.50 -13.82 -5.21
N ARG A 223 -25.22 -14.22 -5.29
CA ARG A 223 -24.44 -14.55 -4.09
C ARG A 223 -24.18 -13.31 -3.24
N THR A 224 -23.81 -12.18 -3.84
CA THR A 224 -23.63 -10.91 -3.14
C THR A 224 -24.93 -10.47 -2.46
N TYR A 225 -26.07 -10.57 -3.15
CA TYR A 225 -27.39 -10.31 -2.59
C TYR A 225 -27.68 -11.22 -1.38
N ARG A 226 -27.40 -12.52 -1.49
CA ARG A 226 -27.59 -13.46 -0.37
C ARG A 226 -26.69 -13.10 0.82
N MET A 227 -25.43 -12.74 0.59
CA MET A 227 -24.50 -12.32 1.64
C MET A 227 -24.95 -11.01 2.29
N ASN A 228 -25.47 -10.05 1.51
CA ASN A 228 -26.03 -8.81 2.02
C ASN A 228 -27.30 -9.05 2.85
N LYS A 229 -28.13 -10.03 2.49
CA LYS A 229 -29.35 -10.38 3.24
C LYS A 229 -29.04 -11.08 4.57
N MET A 230 -27.96 -11.86 4.62
CA MET A 230 -27.51 -12.56 5.83
C MET A 230 -26.68 -11.66 6.76
N TYR A 231 -26.45 -10.40 6.38
CA TYR A 231 -25.67 -9.48 7.17
C TYR A 231 -26.49 -8.93 8.34
N GLU A 232 -25.97 -9.12 9.54
CA GLU A 232 -26.42 -8.44 10.76
C GLU A 232 -25.54 -7.21 10.95
N LYS A 233 -26.10 -6.11 11.46
CA LYS A 233 -25.31 -4.90 11.78
C LYS A 233 -24.28 -5.24 12.86
N GLU A 234 -23.06 -5.52 12.42
CA GLU A 234 -21.95 -5.85 13.28
C GLU A 234 -21.18 -4.57 13.65
N ILE A 235 -20.84 -4.46 14.93
CA ILE A 235 -19.90 -3.46 15.46
C ILE A 235 -18.52 -3.69 14.81
N ASP A 236 -17.81 -2.60 14.49
CA ASP A 236 -16.45 -2.69 13.96
C ASP A 236 -15.53 -3.25 15.06
N PRO A 237 -14.82 -4.38 14.81
CA PRO A 237 -13.90 -4.96 15.80
C PRO A 237 -12.68 -4.08 16.09
N ILE A 238 -12.36 -3.09 15.26
CA ILE A 238 -11.22 -2.19 15.47
C ILE A 238 -11.58 -1.10 16.47
N THR A 239 -12.69 -0.38 16.25
CA THR A 239 -13.11 0.74 17.10
C THR A 239 -14.05 0.34 18.22
N LEU A 240 -14.64 -0.85 18.13
CA LEU A 240 -15.75 -1.30 18.98
C LEU A 240 -16.95 -0.35 18.94
N SER A 241 -17.08 0.43 17.86
CA SER A 241 -18.16 1.38 17.61
C SER A 241 -18.89 1.07 16.31
N GLU A 242 -20.05 1.71 16.10
CA GLU A 242 -20.69 1.69 14.79
C GLU A 242 -19.81 2.44 13.77
N PRO A 243 -19.65 1.91 12.55
CA PRO A 243 -18.81 2.53 11.52
C PRO A 243 -19.49 3.78 10.92
N GLU A 244 -18.81 4.92 10.95
CA GLU A 244 -19.30 6.15 10.31
C GLU A 244 -19.26 6.05 8.78
N LYS A 245 -18.15 5.52 8.25
CA LYS A 245 -17.95 5.29 6.81
C LYS A 245 -17.74 3.82 6.56
N GLU A 246 -18.80 3.15 6.12
CA GLU A 246 -18.78 1.69 5.94
C GLU A 246 -17.89 1.26 4.76
N VAL A 247 -17.00 0.31 5.03
CA VAL A 247 -16.21 -0.42 4.02
C VAL A 247 -16.60 -1.89 4.07
N TYR A 248 -16.99 -2.41 2.91
CA TYR A 248 -17.48 -3.77 2.74
C TYR A 248 -16.40 -4.70 2.21
N ILE A 249 -16.19 -5.82 2.92
CA ILE A 249 -15.29 -6.89 2.54
C ILE A 249 -16.09 -8.18 2.41
N TYR A 250 -16.15 -8.72 1.18
CA TYR A 250 -16.80 -9.99 0.90
C TYR A 250 -15.79 -11.13 1.00
N ASP A 251 -16.05 -12.07 1.90
CA ASP A 251 -15.31 -13.32 2.01
C ASP A 251 -16.10 -14.45 1.36
N TRP A 252 -15.65 -14.85 0.17
CA TRP A 252 -16.30 -15.90 -0.61
C TRP A 252 -16.15 -17.30 0.01
N THR A 253 -15.08 -17.52 0.78
CA THR A 253 -14.81 -18.82 1.42
C THR A 253 -15.81 -19.03 2.55
N ASN A 254 -15.96 -18.03 3.41
CA ASN A 254 -16.88 -18.08 4.55
C ASN A 254 -18.31 -17.68 4.19
N LYS A 255 -18.55 -17.17 2.97
CA LYS A 255 -19.84 -16.62 2.51
C LYS A 255 -20.38 -15.53 3.46
N ARG A 256 -19.48 -14.74 4.03
CA ARG A 256 -19.79 -13.64 4.97
C ARG A 256 -19.35 -12.28 4.44
N LYS A 257 -20.12 -11.26 4.79
CA LYS A 257 -19.80 -9.85 4.53
C LYS A 257 -19.29 -9.25 5.83
N PHE A 258 -18.10 -8.66 5.81
CA PHE A 258 -17.56 -7.88 6.90
C PHE A 258 -17.70 -6.40 6.61
N VAL A 259 -17.99 -5.62 7.64
CA VAL A 259 -18.11 -4.16 7.57
C VAL A 259 -17.17 -3.56 8.59
N PHE A 260 -16.41 -2.57 8.15
CA PHE A 260 -15.44 -1.85 8.96
C PHE A 260 -15.59 -0.35 8.75
N ASP A 261 -15.15 0.43 9.72
CA ASP A 261 -14.95 1.86 9.54
C ASP A 261 -13.76 2.13 8.60
N ALA A 262 -13.97 3.03 7.65
CA ALA A 262 -13.00 3.34 6.61
C ALA A 262 -11.68 3.87 7.19
N LYS A 263 -11.75 4.80 8.14
CA LYS A 263 -10.56 5.45 8.73
C LYS A 263 -9.73 4.46 9.54
N SER A 264 -10.41 3.64 10.33
CA SER A 264 -9.79 2.63 11.19
C SER A 264 -9.13 1.53 10.38
N LEU A 265 -9.83 1.03 9.35
CA LEU A 265 -9.27 0.05 8.42
C LEU A 265 -8.09 0.61 7.61
N ALA A 266 -8.17 1.86 7.14
CA ALA A 266 -7.08 2.50 6.42
C ALA A 266 -5.82 2.63 7.28
N THR A 267 -6.00 3.00 8.56
CA THR A 267 -4.90 3.11 9.53
C THR A 267 -4.29 1.74 9.83
N LEU A 268 -5.10 0.69 9.95
CA LEU A 268 -4.62 -0.69 10.10
C LEU A 268 -3.84 -1.17 8.88
N ILE A 269 -4.32 -0.88 7.67
CA ILE A 269 -3.60 -1.24 6.43
C ILE A 269 -2.25 -0.52 6.39
N GLU A 270 -2.24 0.78 6.66
CA GLU A 270 -1.02 1.58 6.65
C GLU A 270 -0.03 1.09 7.70
N SER A 271 -0.47 0.79 8.93
CA SER A 271 0.44 0.30 9.98
C SER A 271 1.08 -1.04 9.63
N LYS A 272 0.37 -1.93 8.92
CA LYS A 272 0.96 -3.18 8.42
C LYS A 272 1.92 -2.97 7.26
N LEU A 273 1.63 -2.02 6.37
CA LEU A 273 2.52 -1.68 5.27
C LEU A 273 3.79 -0.95 5.75
N MET A 274 3.67 -0.14 6.80
CA MET A 274 4.78 0.58 7.44
C MET A 274 5.41 -0.17 8.61
N TYR A 275 5.11 -1.47 8.74
CA TYR A 275 5.68 -2.28 9.79
C TYR A 275 7.21 -2.33 9.65
N HIS A 276 7.88 -2.24 10.79
CA HIS A 276 9.32 -2.28 10.89
C HIS A 276 9.71 -3.05 12.15
N GLU A 277 10.91 -3.60 12.11
CA GLU A 277 11.46 -4.43 13.16
C GLU A 277 12.93 -4.03 13.31
N HIS A 278 13.33 -3.67 14.53
CA HIS A 278 14.69 -3.20 14.83
C HIS A 278 15.16 -2.05 13.93
N GLY A 279 14.29 -1.10 13.60
CA GLY A 279 14.59 0.01 12.69
C GLY A 279 14.64 -0.35 11.20
N PHE A 280 14.50 -1.63 10.84
CA PHE A 280 14.46 -2.08 9.45
C PHE A 280 13.02 -2.19 8.95
N PRO A 281 12.70 -1.68 7.75
CA PRO A 281 11.36 -1.82 7.18
C PRO A 281 11.09 -3.28 6.79
N VAL A 282 10.04 -3.86 7.37
CA VAL A 282 9.59 -5.23 7.08
C VAL A 282 8.10 -5.20 6.73
N PRO A 283 7.74 -4.64 5.57
CA PRO A 283 6.33 -4.45 5.22
C PRO A 283 5.57 -5.78 5.21
N GLN A 284 4.37 -5.76 5.79
CA GLN A 284 3.48 -6.92 5.89
C GLN A 284 2.24 -6.72 5.01
N TYR A 285 1.67 -7.81 4.51
CA TYR A 285 0.39 -7.72 3.82
C TYR A 285 -0.72 -7.41 4.84
N PRO A 286 -1.66 -6.52 4.49
CA PRO A 286 -2.78 -6.25 5.37
C PRO A 286 -3.67 -7.50 5.51
N LYS A 287 -4.10 -7.73 6.75
CA LYS A 287 -4.94 -8.86 7.14
C LYS A 287 -6.29 -8.35 7.61
N ASN A 288 -7.31 -9.17 7.42
CA ASN A 288 -8.62 -8.92 7.98
C ASN A 288 -8.56 -9.09 9.51
N PRO A 289 -8.92 -8.07 10.31
CA PRO A 289 -8.83 -8.14 11.76
C PRO A 289 -9.76 -9.20 12.39
N LYS A 290 -10.85 -9.61 11.73
CA LYS A 290 -11.78 -10.61 12.29
C LYS A 290 -11.28 -12.05 12.19
N ASN A 291 -10.65 -12.42 11.09
CA ASN A 291 -10.24 -13.80 10.82
C ASN A 291 -8.72 -13.97 10.68
N ASN A 292 -7.96 -12.88 10.78
CA ASN A 292 -6.51 -12.82 10.61
C ASN A 292 -6.00 -13.39 9.27
N VAL A 293 -6.85 -13.42 8.24
CA VAL A 293 -6.50 -13.88 6.90
C VAL A 293 -6.06 -12.68 6.05
N GLU A 294 -5.00 -12.86 5.27
CA GLU A 294 -4.54 -11.85 4.31
C GLU A 294 -5.62 -11.53 3.27
N PHE A 295 -5.76 -10.25 2.93
CA PHE A 295 -6.71 -9.85 1.90
C PHE A 295 -6.29 -10.36 0.53
N SER A 296 -7.23 -11.01 -0.17
CA SER A 296 -7.03 -11.40 -1.56
C SER A 296 -6.90 -10.17 -2.48
N TYR A 297 -6.23 -10.32 -3.62
CA TYR A 297 -6.06 -9.25 -4.61
C TYR A 297 -7.38 -8.54 -4.96
N LYS A 298 -8.48 -9.30 -5.13
CA LYS A 298 -9.80 -8.73 -5.46
C LYS A 298 -10.36 -7.90 -4.30
N GLN A 299 -10.15 -8.34 -3.06
CA GLN A 299 -10.53 -7.57 -1.88
C GLN A 299 -9.69 -6.29 -1.79
N LEU A 300 -8.37 -6.35 -2.04
CA LEU A 300 -7.52 -5.16 -2.05
C LEU A 300 -7.96 -4.13 -3.10
N VAL A 301 -8.31 -4.56 -4.32
CA VAL A 301 -8.87 -3.66 -5.35
C VAL A 301 -10.18 -3.01 -4.88
N SER A 302 -11.07 -3.81 -4.29
CA SER A 302 -12.34 -3.33 -3.76
C SER A 302 -12.14 -2.31 -2.63
N LEU A 303 -11.26 -2.63 -1.69
CA LEU A 303 -10.88 -1.76 -0.57
C LEU A 303 -10.31 -0.43 -1.07
N TYR A 304 -9.40 -0.48 -2.03
CA TYR A 304 -8.79 0.71 -2.62
C TYR A 304 -9.85 1.66 -3.19
N ASN A 305 -10.81 1.14 -3.95
CA ASN A 305 -11.87 1.97 -4.53
C ASN A 305 -12.79 2.55 -3.44
N GLN A 306 -13.17 1.75 -2.43
CA GLN A 306 -14.02 2.21 -1.34
C GLN A 306 -13.33 3.29 -0.49
N LEU A 307 -12.07 3.07 -0.09
CA LEU A 307 -11.30 4.05 0.68
C LEU A 307 -11.05 5.33 -0.13
N LYS A 308 -10.84 5.22 -1.45
CA LYS A 308 -10.72 6.38 -2.35
C LYS A 308 -12.02 7.20 -2.38
N VAL A 309 -13.18 6.56 -2.45
CA VAL A 309 -14.48 7.24 -2.43
C VAL A 309 -14.70 7.95 -1.09
N HIS A 310 -14.30 7.32 0.02
CA HIS A 310 -14.45 7.87 1.36
C HIS A 310 -13.43 8.96 1.74
N GLY A 311 -12.41 9.18 0.90
CA GLY A 311 -11.32 10.13 1.16
C GLY A 311 -10.31 9.66 2.21
N GLU A 312 -10.32 8.39 2.59
CA GLU A 312 -9.45 7.82 3.65
C GLU A 312 -8.22 7.09 3.09
N LEU A 313 -7.85 7.38 1.84
CA LEU A 313 -6.75 6.69 1.18
C LEU A 313 -5.40 7.21 1.70
N ARG A 314 -4.57 6.29 2.22
CA ARG A 314 -3.23 6.59 2.76
C ARG A 314 -2.14 6.39 1.70
N TRP A 315 -0.96 6.96 1.93
CA TRP A 315 0.16 6.93 0.98
C TRP A 315 0.63 5.51 0.67
N GLY A 316 0.83 4.67 1.69
CA GLY A 316 1.28 3.29 1.50
C GLY A 316 0.33 2.48 0.64
N PHE A 317 -0.97 2.58 0.89
CA PHE A 317 -1.96 1.86 0.08
C PHE A 317 -2.12 2.43 -1.35
N THR A 318 -1.94 3.75 -1.51
CA THR A 318 -1.96 4.41 -2.82
C THR A 318 -0.83 3.92 -3.71
N THR A 319 0.40 3.99 -3.21
CA THR A 319 1.59 3.57 -3.95
C THR A 319 1.60 2.06 -4.17
N LEU A 320 1.14 1.26 -3.20
CA LEU A 320 1.03 -0.19 -3.37
C LEU A 320 0.11 -0.58 -4.55
N ARG A 321 -0.94 0.20 -4.81
CA ARG A 321 -1.83 -0.01 -5.97
C ARG A 321 -1.09 0.13 -7.31
N GLU A 322 -0.17 1.09 -7.42
CA GLU A 322 0.61 1.34 -8.64
C GLU A 322 1.45 0.11 -9.04
N TYR A 323 1.89 -0.67 -8.05
CA TYR A 323 2.61 -1.92 -8.24
C TYR A 323 1.70 -3.15 -8.25
N ASN A 324 0.41 -2.99 -8.57
CA ASN A 324 -0.57 -4.08 -8.61
C ASN A 324 -0.63 -4.89 -7.32
N PHE A 325 -0.49 -4.23 -6.16
CA PHE A 325 -0.44 -4.90 -4.85
C PHE A 325 0.67 -5.94 -4.71
N ASN A 326 1.75 -5.84 -5.50
CA ASN A 326 2.94 -6.66 -5.32
C ASN A 326 3.85 -6.01 -4.26
N LYS A 327 3.79 -6.54 -3.03
CA LYS A 327 4.58 -6.04 -1.89
C LYS A 327 6.08 -6.04 -2.14
N ASN A 328 6.63 -7.10 -2.75
CA ASN A 328 8.07 -7.22 -2.96
C ASN A 328 8.57 -6.15 -3.93
N ARG A 329 7.81 -5.92 -5.00
CA ARG A 329 8.12 -4.86 -5.96
C ARG A 329 7.99 -3.48 -5.31
N TRP A 330 6.89 -3.23 -4.60
CA TRP A 330 6.65 -1.97 -3.91
C TRP A 330 7.76 -1.68 -2.87
N HIS A 331 8.12 -2.66 -2.04
CA HIS A 331 9.21 -2.53 -1.06
C HIS A 331 10.53 -2.19 -1.74
N MET A 332 10.86 -2.83 -2.87
CA MET A 332 12.09 -2.54 -3.61
C MET A 332 12.17 -1.07 -4.06
N TYR A 333 11.07 -0.51 -4.58
CA TYR A 333 11.05 0.88 -5.07
C TYR A 333 10.93 1.93 -3.96
N HIS A 334 10.24 1.59 -2.86
CA HIS A 334 10.02 2.52 -1.74
C HIS A 334 10.91 2.25 -0.53
N LYS A 335 11.93 1.40 -0.66
CA LYS A 335 12.84 1.02 0.44
C LYS A 335 13.34 2.24 1.20
N SER A 336 13.77 3.29 0.48
CA SER A 336 14.26 4.53 1.08
C SER A 336 13.24 5.22 1.98
N ALA A 337 12.02 5.44 1.46
CA ALA A 337 10.94 6.08 2.20
C ALA A 337 10.52 5.25 3.42
N LEU A 338 10.45 3.93 3.26
CA LEU A 338 10.11 3.00 4.34
C LEU A 338 11.18 3.00 5.43
N THR A 339 12.46 2.91 5.08
CA THR A 339 13.57 3.01 6.03
C THR A 339 13.50 4.31 6.83
N MET A 340 13.30 5.45 6.16
CA MET A 340 13.20 6.73 6.84
C MET A 340 12.00 6.80 7.79
N ASN A 341 10.86 6.23 7.38
CA ASN A 341 9.70 6.14 8.25
C ASN A 341 9.97 5.26 9.48
N SER A 342 10.63 4.12 9.30
CA SER A 342 11.04 3.22 10.40
C SER A 342 11.95 3.92 11.41
N ILE A 343 12.98 4.64 10.92
CA ILE A 343 13.92 5.37 11.76
C ILE A 343 13.19 6.48 12.54
N ARG A 344 12.36 7.27 11.85
CA ARG A 344 11.58 8.35 12.47
C ARG A 344 10.69 7.80 13.57
N PHE A 345 9.96 6.72 13.32
CA PHE A 345 9.06 6.13 14.29
C PHE A 345 9.82 5.55 15.49
N SER A 346 10.88 4.79 15.24
CA SER A 346 11.73 4.18 16.28
C SER A 346 12.31 5.25 17.22
N ILE A 347 12.94 6.29 16.67
CA ILE A 347 13.57 7.37 17.46
C ILE A 347 12.53 8.22 18.19
N SER A 348 11.36 8.45 17.59
CA SER A 348 10.33 9.28 18.21
C SER A 348 9.74 8.62 19.46
N LEU A 349 9.44 7.31 19.39
CA LEU A 349 8.78 6.59 20.48
C LEU A 349 9.74 6.04 21.54
N LEU A 350 10.93 5.56 21.14
CA LEU A 350 11.89 4.90 22.05
C LEU A 350 11.28 3.74 22.87
N ASP A 351 10.28 3.07 22.32
CA ASP A 351 9.52 1.99 22.96
C ASP A 351 10.34 0.70 23.05
N THR A 352 11.07 0.37 21.99
CA THR A 352 11.92 -0.82 21.87
C THR A 352 13.33 -0.57 22.40
N TYR A 353 14.01 -1.64 22.81
CA TYR A 353 15.41 -1.57 23.26
C TYR A 353 16.32 -1.08 22.14
N GLU A 354 16.11 -1.59 20.92
CA GLU A 354 16.92 -1.29 19.75
C GLU A 354 16.73 0.16 19.28
N ALA A 355 15.54 0.74 19.44
CA ALA A 355 15.33 2.16 19.18
C ALA A 355 16.12 3.04 20.16
N ARG A 356 16.19 2.64 21.44
CA ARG A 356 16.99 3.33 22.45
C ARG A 356 18.49 3.17 22.19
N ASP A 357 18.92 1.99 21.77
CA ASP A 357 20.30 1.70 21.40
C ASP A 357 20.74 2.53 20.19
N LEU A 358 19.94 2.52 19.12
CA LEU A 358 20.17 3.36 17.93
C LEU A 358 20.27 4.86 18.30
N PHE A 359 19.39 5.34 19.19
CA PHE A 359 19.42 6.73 19.62
C PHE A 359 20.62 7.04 20.52
N ALA A 360 21.01 6.10 21.38
CA ALA A 360 22.22 6.22 22.21
C ALA A 360 23.48 6.26 21.34
N ASP A 361 23.62 5.36 20.37
CA ASP A 361 24.72 5.33 19.42
C ASP A 361 24.91 6.70 18.75
N PHE A 362 23.81 7.32 18.30
CA PHE A 362 23.87 8.68 17.76
C PHE A 362 24.42 9.70 18.78
N ILE A 363 23.90 9.70 20.02
CA ILE A 363 24.31 10.67 21.05
C ILE A 363 25.80 10.51 21.36
N PHE A 364 26.25 9.29 21.64
CA PHE A 364 27.62 9.03 22.09
C PHE A 364 28.64 9.18 20.96
N ALA A 365 28.31 8.73 19.74
CA ALA A 365 29.15 9.00 18.57
C ALA A 365 29.33 10.51 18.35
N LYS A 366 28.28 11.32 18.58
CA LYS A 366 28.38 12.78 18.47
C LYS A 366 29.10 13.44 19.63
N MET A 367 29.01 12.90 20.84
CA MET A 367 29.84 13.38 21.96
C MET A 367 31.32 13.11 21.69
N GLU A 368 31.66 11.92 21.21
CA GLU A 368 33.04 11.55 20.86
C GLU A 368 33.59 12.39 19.70
N GLU A 369 32.83 12.56 18.61
CA GLU A 369 33.23 13.39 17.46
C GLU A 369 33.51 14.85 17.86
N LEU A 370 32.79 15.37 18.86
CA LEU A 370 32.95 16.73 19.37
C LEU A 370 33.99 16.86 20.50
N GLY A 371 34.64 15.76 20.89
CA GLY A 371 35.62 15.75 21.99
C GLY A 371 34.99 15.97 23.37
N LEU A 372 33.70 15.65 23.54
CA LEU A 372 33.02 15.70 24.83
C LEU A 372 33.24 14.38 25.58
N ASN A 373 33.88 14.47 26.73
CA ASN A 373 34.07 13.32 27.61
C ASN A 373 32.70 12.85 28.13
N HIS A 374 32.44 11.56 28.01
CA HIS A 374 31.27 10.91 28.62
C HIS A 374 31.76 9.79 29.56
N SER A 375 31.12 9.68 30.73
CA SER A 375 31.39 8.60 31.68
C SER A 375 30.39 7.45 31.51
N VAL A 376 30.69 6.29 32.10
CA VAL A 376 29.72 5.17 32.20
C VAL A 376 28.43 5.63 32.88
N ASP A 377 28.53 6.46 33.92
CA ASP A 377 27.36 7.02 34.61
C ASP A 377 26.52 7.91 33.68
N THR A 378 27.17 8.64 32.77
CA THR A 378 26.49 9.45 31.75
C THR A 378 25.68 8.55 30.82
N PHE A 379 26.29 7.45 30.36
CA PHE A 379 25.60 6.45 29.54
C PHE A 379 24.38 5.87 30.25
N THR A 380 24.54 5.42 31.49
CA THR A 380 23.45 4.87 32.29
C THR A 380 22.34 5.89 32.53
N ALA A 381 22.68 7.15 32.79
CA ALA A 381 21.69 8.22 32.97
C ALA A 381 20.84 8.44 31.70
N TYR A 382 21.46 8.45 30.52
CA TYR A 382 20.74 8.56 29.25
C TYR A 382 19.81 7.37 29.02
N GLN A 383 20.27 6.14 29.25
CA GLN A 383 19.44 4.94 29.11
C GLN A 383 18.22 4.96 30.03
N ILE A 384 18.41 5.35 31.30
CA ILE A 384 17.30 5.48 32.26
C ILE A 384 16.34 6.60 31.82
N ALA A 385 16.87 7.74 31.40
CA ALA A 385 16.05 8.87 30.96
C ALA A 385 15.20 8.54 29.72
N MET A 386 15.75 7.78 28.76
CA MET A 386 14.99 7.33 27.57
C MET A 386 13.83 6.40 27.94
N ILE A 387 13.94 5.63 29.02
CA ILE A 387 12.87 4.74 29.49
C ILE A 387 11.83 5.51 30.31
N GLN A 388 12.28 6.35 31.25
CA GLN A 388 11.39 6.97 32.23
C GLN A 388 10.77 8.28 31.75
N ILE A 389 11.52 9.09 30.98
CA ILE A 389 11.08 10.41 30.50
C ILE A 389 11.44 10.64 29.03
N PRO A 390 10.98 9.77 28.10
CA PRO A 390 11.34 9.88 26.68
C PRO A 390 10.94 11.22 26.05
N THR A 391 9.95 11.92 26.59
CA THR A 391 9.43 13.21 26.11
C THR A 391 10.13 14.42 26.72
N HIS A 392 11.23 14.23 27.46
CA HIS A 392 11.99 15.34 28.03
C HIS A 392 12.46 16.30 26.92
N TRP A 393 12.32 17.62 27.12
CA TRP A 393 12.63 18.63 26.10
C TRP A 393 14.04 18.45 25.49
N TYR A 394 15.01 18.04 26.32
CA TYR A 394 16.39 17.80 25.90
C TYR A 394 16.49 16.59 24.95
N LEU A 395 15.81 15.48 25.29
CA LEU A 395 15.77 14.29 24.46
C LEU A 395 14.99 14.54 23.18
N GLU A 396 13.88 15.27 23.22
CA GLU A 396 13.11 15.63 22.01
C GLU A 396 13.95 16.45 21.01
N LYS A 397 14.76 17.39 21.50
CA LYS A 397 15.71 18.12 20.64
C LYS A 397 16.76 17.18 20.04
N LEU A 398 17.32 16.28 20.85
CA LEU A 398 18.27 15.28 20.33
C LEU A 398 17.62 14.30 19.33
N LYS A 399 16.37 13.85 19.55
CA LYS A 399 15.62 13.00 18.62
C LYS A 399 15.48 13.68 17.26
N SER A 400 15.13 14.97 17.25
CA SER A 400 15.01 15.74 16.01
C SER A 400 16.34 15.84 15.24
N LEU A 401 17.46 15.95 15.96
CA LEU A 401 18.80 15.94 15.35
C LEU A 401 19.21 14.55 14.88
N ALA A 402 18.91 13.50 15.64
CA ALA A 402 19.17 12.12 15.26
C ALA A 402 18.44 11.77 13.97
N ILE A 403 17.15 12.10 13.87
CA ILE A 403 16.35 11.92 12.66
C ILE A 403 16.98 12.67 11.48
N SER A 404 17.37 13.94 11.68
CA SER A 404 18.01 14.75 10.63
C SER A 404 19.36 14.18 10.20
N TYR A 405 20.11 13.59 11.13
CA TYR A 405 21.39 12.95 10.89
C TYR A 405 21.23 11.69 10.05
N TYR A 406 20.38 10.75 10.49
CA TYR A 406 20.13 9.53 9.74
C TYR A 406 19.49 9.78 8.38
N GLU A 407 18.65 10.83 8.25
CA GLU A 407 18.12 11.27 6.97
C GLU A 407 19.23 11.77 6.03
N ALA A 408 20.13 12.61 6.54
CA ALA A 408 21.25 13.11 5.76
C ALA A 408 22.19 11.98 5.33
N GLU A 409 22.48 11.04 6.23
CA GLU A 409 23.31 9.87 5.95
C GLU A 409 22.67 8.95 4.91
N HIS A 410 21.39 8.61 5.08
CA HIS A 410 20.64 7.75 4.18
C HIS A 410 20.49 8.34 2.76
N LEU A 411 20.35 9.66 2.64
CA LEU A 411 20.25 10.36 1.36
C LEU A 411 21.62 10.78 0.77
N GLY A 412 22.72 10.58 1.50
CA GLY A 412 24.05 11.01 1.08
C GLY A 412 24.27 12.53 1.07
N HIS A 413 23.49 13.28 1.85
CA HIS A 413 23.66 14.72 1.99
C HIS A 413 24.73 15.05 3.04
N ASN A 414 25.72 15.87 2.68
CA ASN A 414 26.71 16.33 3.64
C ASN A 414 26.16 17.45 4.53
N ARG A 415 25.45 17.08 5.61
CA ARG A 415 24.95 18.01 6.64
C ARG A 415 25.76 17.98 7.95
N LYS A 416 26.95 17.37 7.94
CA LYS A 416 27.76 17.15 9.15
C LYS A 416 28.02 18.43 9.93
N ARG A 417 28.43 19.51 9.25
CA ARG A 417 28.73 20.81 9.90
C ARG A 417 27.52 21.39 10.63
N ILE A 418 26.35 21.38 9.99
CA ILE A 418 25.11 21.94 10.55
C ILE A 418 24.64 21.11 11.75
N ILE A 419 24.67 19.78 11.62
CA ILE A 419 24.29 18.86 12.70
C ILE A 419 25.24 19.01 13.89
N ASN A 420 26.55 19.03 13.65
CA ASN A 420 27.54 19.18 14.71
C ASN A 420 27.40 20.53 15.44
N ALA A 421 27.17 21.63 14.72
CA ALA A 421 26.90 22.93 15.33
C ALA A 421 25.62 22.92 16.20
N ALA A 422 24.57 22.23 15.75
CA ALA A 422 23.35 22.06 16.55
C ALA A 422 23.58 21.17 17.78
N CYS A 423 24.33 20.08 17.65
CA CYS A 423 24.73 19.21 18.76
C CYS A 423 25.52 19.99 19.82
N VAL A 424 26.51 20.81 19.42
CA VAL A 424 27.28 21.65 20.36
C VAL A 424 26.36 22.56 21.17
N ARG A 425 25.37 23.20 20.53
CA ARG A 425 24.41 24.08 21.23
C ARG A 425 23.56 23.32 22.25
N ILE A 426 23.13 22.10 21.93
CA ILE A 426 22.34 21.28 22.85
C ILE A 426 23.20 20.71 23.97
N PHE A 427 24.39 20.18 23.66
CA PHE A 427 25.30 19.60 24.66
C PHE A 427 25.81 20.62 25.68
N ARG A 428 25.83 21.92 25.37
CA ARG A 428 26.07 22.97 26.39
C ARG A 428 25.05 22.93 27.53
N LYS A 429 23.83 22.42 27.28
CA LYS A 429 22.77 22.25 28.28
C LYS A 429 22.78 20.85 28.93
N HIS A 430 23.80 20.04 28.70
CA HIS A 430 23.92 18.70 29.27
C HIS A 430 23.87 18.73 30.81
N ASN A 431 24.59 19.65 31.45
CA ASN A 431 24.61 19.75 32.91
C ASN A 431 23.23 20.08 33.49
N GLN A 432 22.48 20.96 32.81
CA GLN A 432 21.10 21.28 33.18
C GLN A 432 20.20 20.04 33.07
N PHE A 433 20.34 19.26 31.99
CA PHE A 433 19.61 18.00 31.86
C PHE A 433 19.95 17.00 32.98
N MET A 434 21.22 16.86 33.36
CA MET A 434 21.63 15.96 34.44
C MET A 434 21.10 16.42 35.81
N GLU A 435 21.07 17.73 36.07
CA GLU A 435 20.47 18.31 37.26
C GLU A 435 18.95 18.09 37.30
N ASP A 436 18.26 18.26 36.16
CA ASP A 436 16.83 17.95 36.02
C ASP A 436 16.54 16.46 36.32
N LEU A 437 17.42 15.54 35.92
CA LEU A 437 17.29 14.12 36.24
C LEU A 437 17.47 13.84 37.74
N ARG A 438 18.42 14.51 38.40
CA ARG A 438 18.65 14.37 39.85
C ARG A 438 17.49 14.94 40.66
N THR A 439 17.00 16.13 40.29
CA THR A 439 15.86 16.77 40.97
C THR A 439 14.59 15.93 40.88
N LYS A 440 14.41 15.18 39.78
CA LYS A 440 13.31 14.22 39.61
C LYS A 440 13.58 12.85 40.26
N ASN A 441 14.70 12.67 40.96
CA ASN A 441 15.13 11.41 41.56
C ASN A 441 15.23 10.24 40.57
N ILE A 442 15.51 10.53 39.30
CA ILE A 442 15.67 9.51 38.25
C ILE A 442 17.07 8.88 38.34
N ILE A 443 18.07 9.72 38.63
CA ILE A 443 19.46 9.32 38.89
C ILE A 443 19.88 9.81 40.27
N LYS A 444 20.78 9.08 40.92
CA LYS A 444 21.29 9.38 42.27
C LYS A 444 22.49 10.31 42.24
#